data_AF-A0A3D2X6V4-F1
#
_entry.id   AF-A0A3D2X6V4-F1
#
_cell.length_a   1.000
_cell.length_b   1.000
_cell.length_c   1.000
_cell.angle_alpha   90.00
_cell.angle_beta   90.00
_cell.angle_gamma   90.00
#
_symmetry.space_group_name_H-M   'P 1'
#
loop_
_entity.id
_entity.type
_entity.pdbx_description
1 polymer ?
#
loop_
_entity_poly.entity_id
_entity_poly.type
_entity_poly.pdbx_seq_one_letter_code
_entity_poly.pdbx_strand_id
1 'polypeptide(L)'
;TKEYQEGDEIELTLDMSVHKVYTNSKVANNTGMVALQRGPLVYCVEGIDNQNDILSLSLTEHSLITVQPVIKDLLGGVTSLTFTGIRTREVDTLYTYHKPDTVPCNITAIPYYAWGNRGITQMRVWIPERS
;
A
#
# COMPACT_ATOMS: atom_id res chain seq x y z
N THR A 1 27.27 14.55 24.01
CA THR A 1 26.90 15.92 23.59
C THR A 1 28.13 16.59 23.02
N LYS A 2 27.99 17.35 21.92
CA LYS A 2 29.07 18.08 21.24
C LYS A 2 28.74 19.58 21.32
N GLU A 3 29.74 20.43 21.50
CA GLU A 3 29.57 21.88 21.31
C GLU A 3 29.69 22.21 19.82
N TYR A 4 28.68 22.89 19.28
CA TYR A 4 28.61 23.27 17.87
C TYR A 4 29.09 24.71 17.68
N GLN A 5 29.73 24.98 16.54
CA GLN A 5 30.21 26.30 16.15
C GLN A 5 29.42 26.85 14.96
N GLU A 6 29.51 28.16 14.75
CA GLU A 6 28.93 28.80 13.58
C GLU A 6 29.50 28.16 12.29
N GLY A 7 28.61 27.70 11.42
CA GLY A 7 28.98 26.98 10.19
C GLY A 7 29.02 25.46 10.29
N ASP A 8 28.77 24.86 11.46
CA ASP A 8 28.63 23.40 11.56
C ASP A 8 27.37 22.90 10.82
N GLU A 9 27.55 21.91 9.95
CA GLU A 9 26.48 21.21 9.26
C GLU A 9 26.28 19.79 9.83
N ILE A 10 25.02 19.38 9.96
CA ILE A 10 24.65 18.01 10.32
C ILE A 10 23.86 17.44 9.15
N GLU A 11 24.47 16.51 8.42
CA GLU A 11 23.80 15.75 7.38
C GLU A 11 23.19 14.48 7.96
N LEU A 12 21.91 14.23 7.62
CA LEU A 12 21.19 13.03 8.02
C LEU A 12 20.63 12.34 6.77
N THR A 13 21.06 11.10 6.55
CA THR A 13 20.44 10.22 5.56
C THR A 13 19.53 9.24 6.29
N LEU A 14 18.23 9.30 5.99
CA LEU A 14 17.24 8.38 6.53
C LEU A 14 16.85 7.32 5.50
N ASP A 15 16.62 6.10 5.96
CA ASP A 15 16.12 5.03 5.11
C ASP A 15 14.67 5.32 4.67
N MET A 16 14.50 5.39 3.35
CA MET A 16 13.21 5.62 2.69
C MET A 16 12.81 4.42 1.83
N SER A 17 13.32 3.24 2.17
CA SER A 17 12.89 1.96 1.61
C SER A 17 11.43 1.69 1.93
N VAL A 18 10.79 0.91 1.06
CA VAL A 18 9.43 0.42 1.32
C VAL A 18 9.52 -0.79 2.24
N HIS A 19 8.80 -0.74 3.36
CA HIS A 19 8.66 -1.86 4.29
C HIS A 19 7.27 -2.47 4.18
N LYS A 20 7.23 -3.80 4.14
CA LYS A 20 6.05 -4.59 4.48
C LYS A 20 5.95 -4.65 6.00
N VAL A 21 4.83 -4.19 6.54
CA VAL A 21 4.58 -4.14 7.99
C VAL A 21 3.55 -5.21 8.33
N TYR A 22 3.87 -6.00 9.34
CA TYR A 22 3.04 -7.08 9.85
C TYR A 22 2.63 -6.81 11.29
N THR A 23 1.43 -7.24 11.65
CA THR A 23 0.98 -7.17 13.04
C THR A 23 1.45 -8.38 13.84
N ASN A 24 1.49 -8.22 15.16
CA ASN A 24 1.56 -9.36 16.06
C ASN A 24 0.35 -10.29 15.84
N SER A 25 0.53 -11.60 15.96
CA SER A 25 -0.53 -12.60 15.77
C SER A 25 -1.73 -12.45 16.72
N LYS A 26 -1.59 -11.68 17.81
CA LYS A 26 -2.71 -11.32 18.69
C LYS A 26 -3.69 -10.32 18.08
N VAL A 27 -3.35 -9.67 16.97
CA VAL A 27 -4.25 -8.76 16.24
C VAL A 27 -5.06 -9.56 15.22
N ALA A 28 -6.15 -10.19 15.68
CA ALA A 28 -6.93 -11.12 14.88
C ALA A 28 -7.39 -10.55 13.52
N ASN A 29 -7.82 -9.28 13.49
CA ASN A 29 -8.33 -8.63 12.28
C ASN A 29 -7.27 -8.46 11.16
N ASN A 30 -5.98 -8.56 11.49
CA ASN A 30 -4.88 -8.37 10.56
C ASN A 30 -4.09 -9.66 10.31
N THR A 31 -4.64 -10.82 10.69
CA THR A 31 -4.03 -12.12 10.39
C THR A 31 -4.00 -12.32 8.86
N GLY A 32 -2.82 -12.65 8.31
CA GLY A 32 -2.63 -12.80 6.87
C GLY A 32 -2.70 -11.48 6.08
N MET A 33 -2.58 -10.33 6.75
CA MET A 33 -2.61 -9.01 6.12
C MET A 33 -1.24 -8.32 6.24
N VAL A 34 -0.95 -7.47 5.27
CA VAL A 34 0.25 -6.63 5.20
C VAL A 34 -0.12 -5.18 4.97
N ALA A 35 0.58 -4.26 5.63
CA ALA A 35 0.53 -2.83 5.31
C ALA A 35 1.84 -2.41 4.64
N LEU A 36 1.79 -1.37 3.81
CA LEU A 36 2.97 -0.79 3.19
C LEU A 36 3.35 0.52 3.88
N GLN A 37 4.62 0.69 4.16
CA GLN A 37 5.18 1.90 4.76
C GLN A 37 6.40 2.36 3.98
N ARG A 38 6.58 3.68 3.82
CA ARG A 38 7.81 4.28 3.32
C ARG A 38 8.19 5.48 4.18
N GLY A 39 9.35 5.41 4.83
CA GLY A 39 9.72 6.40 5.86
C GLY A 39 8.64 6.44 6.95
N PRO A 40 8.13 7.61 7.36
CA PRO A 40 7.10 7.72 8.38
C PRO A 40 5.66 7.50 7.85
N LEU A 41 5.48 7.28 6.54
CA LEU A 41 4.16 7.28 5.92
C LEU A 41 3.64 5.86 5.72
N VAL A 42 2.44 5.61 6.24
CA VAL A 42 1.62 4.43 5.92
C VAL A 42 0.86 4.68 4.63
N TYR A 43 0.75 3.64 3.80
CA TYR A 43 0.06 3.68 2.52
C TYR A 43 -1.27 2.92 2.56
N CYS A 44 -2.19 3.30 1.68
CA CYS A 44 -3.45 2.61 1.44
C CYS A 44 -3.73 2.43 -0.05
N VAL A 45 -4.53 1.43 -0.40
CA VAL A 45 -5.14 1.30 -1.73
C VAL A 45 -6.49 2.00 -1.74
N GLU A 46 -6.72 2.85 -2.74
CA GLU A 46 -7.98 3.59 -2.94
C GLU A 46 -8.68 3.08 -4.21
N GLY A 47 -10.01 2.97 -4.17
CA GLY A 47 -10.82 2.42 -5.25
C GLY A 47 -10.58 3.10 -6.59
N ILE A 48 -10.46 4.43 -6.61
CA ILE A 48 -10.27 5.21 -7.85
C ILE A 48 -9.01 4.79 -8.63
N ASP A 49 -7.95 4.34 -7.95
CA ASP A 49 -6.71 3.90 -8.58
C ASP A 49 -6.68 2.39 -8.87
N ASN A 50 -7.71 1.66 -8.42
CA ASN A 50 -7.72 0.20 -8.33
C ASN A 50 -9.03 -0.41 -8.85
N GLN A 51 -9.59 0.18 -9.92
CA GLN A 51 -10.81 -0.28 -10.60
C GLN A 51 -12.06 -0.36 -9.70
N ASN A 52 -12.12 0.47 -8.65
CA ASN A 52 -13.21 0.55 -7.67
C ASN A 52 -13.55 -0.76 -6.95
N ASP A 53 -12.65 -1.73 -6.96
CA ASP A 53 -12.76 -2.97 -6.22
C ASP A 53 -11.39 -3.29 -5.61
N ILE A 54 -11.25 -2.92 -4.34
CA ILE A 54 -10.05 -3.19 -3.55
C ILE A 54 -10.17 -4.47 -2.71
N LEU A 55 -11.39 -5.01 -2.58
CA LEU A 55 -11.65 -6.13 -1.68
C LEU A 55 -11.16 -7.44 -2.27
N SER A 56 -11.18 -7.56 -3.61
CA SER A 56 -10.65 -8.70 -4.36
C SER A 56 -9.13 -8.71 -4.50
N LEU A 57 -8.45 -7.62 -4.11
CA LEU A 57 -7.00 -7.48 -4.22
C LEU A 57 -6.26 -8.25 -3.12
N SER A 58 -5.11 -8.79 -3.49
CA SER A 58 -4.12 -9.31 -2.55
C SER A 58 -2.71 -9.00 -3.04
N LEU A 59 -1.80 -8.77 -2.11
CA LEU A 59 -0.37 -8.63 -2.36
C LEU A 59 0.28 -10.03 -2.40
N THR A 60 1.34 -10.24 -3.18
CA THR A 60 2.09 -11.49 -3.15
C THR A 60 3.35 -11.37 -2.28
N GLU A 61 3.74 -12.44 -1.59
CA GLU A 61 4.93 -12.44 -0.70
C GLU A 61 6.19 -11.88 -1.38
N HIS A 62 6.33 -12.10 -2.68
CA HIS A 62 7.47 -11.66 -3.49
C HIS A 62 7.17 -10.46 -4.40
N SER A 63 6.06 -9.74 -4.19
CA SER A 63 5.77 -8.51 -4.93
C SER A 63 6.90 -7.50 -4.78
N LEU A 64 7.54 -7.14 -5.89
CA LEU A 64 8.44 -6.00 -5.95
C LEU A 64 7.62 -4.72 -5.94
N ILE A 65 7.86 -3.86 -4.95
CA ILE A 65 7.15 -2.60 -4.80
C ILE A 65 8.00 -1.47 -5.38
N THR A 66 7.47 -0.82 -6.40
CA THR A 66 8.14 0.28 -7.09
C THR A 66 7.64 1.61 -6.51
N VAL A 67 8.59 2.44 -6.09
CA VAL A 67 8.34 3.83 -5.69
C VAL A 67 8.24 4.68 -6.95
N GLN A 68 7.11 5.37 -7.13
CA GLN A 68 6.90 6.22 -8.29
C GLN A 68 7.48 7.63 -8.05
N PRO A 69 7.85 8.37 -9.13
CA PRO A 69 8.18 9.78 -9.03
C PRO A 69 7.05 10.58 -8.37
N VAL A 70 7.41 11.67 -7.69
CA VAL A 70 6.43 12.59 -7.09
C VAL A 70 5.51 13.14 -8.17
N ILE A 71 4.21 12.96 -8.00
CA ILE A 71 3.20 13.52 -8.90
C ILE A 71 2.79 14.87 -8.34
N LYS A 72 3.41 15.95 -8.84
CA LYS A 72 3.28 17.31 -8.30
C LYS A 72 1.82 17.81 -8.23
N ASP A 73 1.02 17.48 -9.22
CA ASP A 73 -0.37 17.93 -9.33
C ASP A 73 -1.37 17.00 -8.61
N LEU A 74 -0.90 15.87 -8.08
CA LEU A 74 -1.72 14.93 -7.33
C LEU A 74 -1.53 15.18 -5.83
N LEU A 75 -2.62 15.56 -5.16
CA LEU A 75 -2.71 15.57 -3.69
C LEU A 75 -1.63 16.42 -3.00
N GLY A 76 -1.18 17.51 -3.64
CA GLY A 76 -0.14 18.39 -3.11
C GLY A 76 1.29 17.84 -3.26
N GLY A 77 1.50 16.85 -4.14
CA GLY A 77 2.81 16.27 -4.41
C GLY A 77 3.06 14.97 -3.64
N VAL A 78 2.35 13.90 -4.02
CA VAL A 78 2.52 12.57 -3.38
C VAL A 78 3.43 11.64 -4.17
N THR A 79 4.15 10.79 -3.44
CA THR A 79 4.84 9.61 -3.97
C THR A 79 3.92 8.41 -3.83
N SER A 80 3.46 7.83 -4.93
CA SER A 80 2.70 6.58 -4.93
C SER A 80 3.61 5.35 -4.97
N LEU A 81 3.05 4.20 -4.61
CA LEU A 81 3.68 2.89 -4.77
C LEU A 81 2.88 2.08 -5.79
N THR A 82 3.57 1.34 -6.65
CA THR A 82 2.94 0.41 -7.59
C THR A 82 3.57 -0.97 -7.47
N PHE A 83 2.76 -2.02 -7.57
CA PHE A 83 3.23 -3.40 -7.49
C PHE A 83 2.27 -4.35 -8.21
N THR A 84 2.80 -5.47 -8.69
CA THR A 84 1.98 -6.57 -9.21
C THR A 84 1.46 -7.39 -8.04
N GLY A 85 0.15 -7.33 -7.80
CA GLY A 85 -0.56 -8.24 -6.92
C GLY A 85 -1.44 -9.20 -7.71
N ILE A 86 -2.43 -9.75 -7.02
CA ILE A 86 -3.45 -10.61 -7.62
C ILE A 86 -4.85 -10.08 -7.30
N ARG A 87 -5.76 -10.31 -8.23
CA ARG A 87 -7.19 -10.04 -8.10
C ARG A 87 -7.94 -11.36 -8.16
N THR A 88 -8.81 -11.61 -7.19
CA THR A 88 -9.76 -12.73 -7.25
C THR A 88 -10.86 -12.40 -8.25
N ARG A 89 -11.15 -13.29 -9.20
CA ARG A 89 -12.23 -13.09 -10.18
C ARG A 89 -13.59 -13.22 -9.49
N GLU A 90 -14.51 -12.35 -9.88
CA GLU A 90 -15.91 -12.47 -9.50
C GLU A 90 -16.51 -13.73 -10.13
N VAL A 91 -17.48 -14.33 -9.44
CA VAL A 91 -18.27 -15.46 -9.90
C VAL A 91 -19.74 -15.05 -9.89
N ASP A 92 -20.53 -15.50 -10.87
CA ASP A 92 -21.93 -15.07 -11.06
C ASP A 92 -22.92 -15.60 -10.00
N THR A 93 -22.42 -16.29 -8.97
CA THR A 93 -23.23 -16.93 -7.93
C THR A 93 -22.80 -16.48 -6.55
N LEU A 94 -23.75 -16.38 -5.63
CA LEU A 94 -23.46 -15.99 -4.24
C LEU A 94 -22.56 -17.00 -3.52
N TYR A 95 -22.68 -18.29 -3.87
CA TYR A 95 -21.89 -19.38 -3.31
C TYR A 95 -21.47 -20.35 -4.42
N THR A 96 -20.22 -20.79 -4.37
CA THR A 96 -19.65 -21.77 -5.30
C THR A 96 -18.80 -22.79 -4.53
N TYR A 97 -18.81 -24.04 -4.99
CA TYR A 97 -17.92 -25.10 -4.49
C TYR A 97 -16.54 -25.09 -5.17
N HIS A 98 -16.37 -24.26 -6.21
CA HIS A 98 -15.12 -24.11 -6.92
C HIS A 98 -14.38 -22.88 -6.40
N LYS A 99 -13.10 -23.05 -6.07
CA LYS A 99 -12.24 -21.92 -5.69
C LYS A 99 -12.19 -20.91 -6.85
N PRO A 100 -12.55 -19.63 -6.62
CA PRO A 100 -12.46 -18.63 -7.68
C PRO A 100 -11.03 -18.46 -8.17
N ASP A 101 -10.89 -18.27 -9.48
CA ASP A 101 -9.61 -18.02 -10.11
C ASP A 101 -9.02 -16.66 -9.67
N THR A 102 -7.70 -16.55 -9.74
CA THR A 102 -6.99 -15.29 -9.51
C THR A 102 -6.23 -14.87 -10.76
N VAL A 103 -6.13 -13.56 -10.98
CA VAL A 103 -5.35 -12.99 -12.08
C VAL A 103 -4.33 -11.98 -11.57
N PRO A 104 -3.13 -11.89 -12.15
CA PRO A 104 -2.23 -10.80 -11.87
C PRO A 104 -2.88 -9.44 -12.18
N CYS A 105 -2.60 -8.44 -11.36
CA CYS A 105 -3.04 -7.07 -11.61
C CYS A 105 -2.03 -6.06 -11.04
N ASN A 106 -1.97 -4.87 -11.65
CA ASN A 106 -1.22 -3.76 -11.07
C ASN A 106 -2.06 -3.08 -9.99
N ILE A 107 -1.45 -2.84 -8.83
CA ILE A 107 -2.07 -2.18 -7.68
C ILE A 107 -1.32 -0.88 -7.43
N THR A 108 -2.07 0.19 -7.18
CA THR A 108 -1.53 1.49 -6.82
C THR A 108 -1.91 1.83 -5.39
N ALA A 109 -0.92 2.21 -4.58
CA ALA A 109 -1.13 2.71 -3.23
C ALA A 109 -0.66 4.16 -3.10
N ILE A 110 -1.39 4.93 -2.31
CA ILE A 110 -1.08 6.33 -1.99
C ILE A 110 -0.86 6.48 -0.47
N PRO A 111 -0.20 7.55 0.00
CA PRO A 111 -0.12 7.83 1.43
C PRO A 111 -1.53 7.91 2.04
N TYR A 112 -1.72 7.28 3.20
CA TYR A 112 -3.02 7.15 3.85
C TYR A 112 -3.70 8.51 4.10
N TYR A 113 -2.94 9.53 4.48
CA TYR A 113 -3.48 10.87 4.74
C TYR A 113 -4.11 11.51 3.50
N ALA A 114 -3.75 11.05 2.30
CA ALA A 114 -4.15 11.67 1.04
C ALA A 114 -5.46 11.07 0.48
N TRP A 115 -5.94 9.95 1.05
CA TRP A 115 -7.22 9.33 0.71
C TRP A 115 -8.41 10.28 0.95
N GLY A 116 -9.49 10.11 0.19
CA GLY A 116 -10.76 10.84 0.38
C GLY A 116 -10.77 12.25 -0.24
N ASN A 117 -9.67 12.66 -0.87
CA ASN A 117 -9.55 13.95 -1.56
C ASN A 117 -9.95 13.88 -3.05
N ARG A 118 -10.38 12.71 -3.55
CA ARG A 118 -10.73 12.46 -4.96
C ARG A 118 -12.13 11.85 -5.14
N GLY A 119 -12.98 12.04 -4.14
CA GLY A 119 -14.33 11.47 -4.08
C GLY A 119 -14.45 10.30 -3.11
N ILE A 120 -15.68 9.83 -2.92
CA ILE A 120 -15.99 8.73 -2.00
C ILE A 120 -15.73 7.40 -2.71
N THR A 121 -14.63 6.74 -2.37
CA THR A 121 -14.30 5.40 -2.88
C THR A 121 -13.83 4.49 -1.75
N GLN A 122 -13.84 3.18 -2.02
CA GLN A 122 -13.35 2.17 -1.08
C GLN A 122 -11.88 2.42 -0.71
N MET A 123 -11.47 2.08 0.51
CA MET A 123 -10.07 2.16 0.94
C MET A 123 -9.70 1.06 1.91
N ARG A 124 -8.44 0.62 1.84
CA ARG A 124 -7.85 -0.36 2.77
C ARG A 124 -6.36 -0.09 2.96
N VAL A 125 -5.92 -0.16 4.22
CA VAL A 125 -4.49 -0.11 4.62
C VAL A 125 -3.90 -1.51 4.67
N TRP A 126 -4.60 -2.43 5.34
CA TRP A 126 -4.16 -3.83 5.55
C TRP A 126 -4.66 -4.71 4.41
N ILE A 127 -3.78 -5.07 3.48
CA ILE A 127 -4.09 -5.85 2.26
C ILE A 127 -3.82 -7.32 2.54
N PRO A 128 -4.69 -8.27 2.12
CA PRO A 128 -4.38 -9.69 2.24
C PRO A 128 -3.08 -10.02 1.51
N GLU A 129 -2.19 -10.79 2.15
CA GLU A 129 -0.99 -11.31 1.51
C GLU A 129 -1.18 -12.78 1.16
N ARG A 130 -0.72 -13.19 -0.03
CA ARG A 130 -0.72 -14.59 -0.46
C ARG A 130 0.68 -15.03 -0.89
N SER A 131 1.01 -16.27 -0.58
CA SER A 131 2.16 -17.02 -1.09
C SER A 131 2.03 -17.30 -2.58
#